data_AF-A0A9X7DQ78-F1
#
_entry.id   AF-A0A9X7DQ78-F1
#
_cell.length_a   1.000
_cell.length_b   1.000
_cell.length_c   1.000
_cell.angle_alpha   90.00
_cell.angle_beta   90.00
_cell.angle_gamma   90.00
#
_symmetry.space_group_name_H-M   'P 1'
#
loop_
_entity.id
_entity.type
_entity.pdbx_description
1 polymer ?
#
loop_
_entity_poly.entity_id
_entity_poly.type
_entity_poly.pdbx_seq_one_letter_code
_entity_poly.pdbx_strand_id
1 'polypeptide(L)' 'MEGFNLKNKKSTYNSNFNKNVKPDGLDVEYSAELADHDDVEAQERSAQADARVKKKM' A
#
# COMPACT_ATOMS: atom_id res chain seq x y z
N MET A 1 -35.62 -4.58 2.95
CA MET A 1 -34.45 -3.67 3.00
C MET A 1 -33.54 -4.20 4.09
N GLU A 2 -32.74 -5.22 3.77
CA GLU A 2 -31.84 -5.84 4.75
C GLU A 2 -30.56 -5.01 4.84
N GLY A 3 -30.28 -4.51 6.04
CA GLY A 3 -29.12 -3.67 6.34
C GLY A 3 -27.82 -4.47 6.30
N PHE A 4 -26.82 -3.93 5.60
CA PHE A 4 -25.47 -4.48 5.58
C PHE A 4 -24.81 -4.30 6.96
N ASN A 5 -24.64 -5.40 7.69
CA ASN A 5 -23.86 -5.46 8.92
C ASN A 5 -22.36 -5.39 8.59
N LEU A 6 -21.71 -4.23 8.74
CA LEU A 6 -20.25 -4.10 8.61
C LEU A 6 -19.56 -4.69 9.86
N LYS A 7 -19.23 -5.98 9.79
CA LYS A 7 -18.48 -6.68 10.83
C LYS A 7 -17.02 -6.22 10.84
N ASN A 8 -16.64 -5.59 11.95
CA ASN A 8 -15.32 -5.47 12.57
C ASN A 8 -14.12 -5.35 11.59
N LYS A 9 -13.66 -4.11 11.35
CA LYS A 9 -12.33 -3.86 10.77
C LYS A 9 -11.27 -4.44 11.70
N LYS A 10 -10.76 -5.64 11.39
CA LYS A 10 -9.60 -6.22 12.06
C LYS A 10 -8.38 -5.37 11.69
N SER A 11 -7.82 -4.66 12.67
CA SER A 11 -6.56 -3.96 12.51
C SER A 11 -5.47 -4.98 12.20
N THR A 12 -4.91 -4.95 11.00
CA THR A 12 -3.71 -5.71 10.58
C THR A 12 -2.43 -5.11 11.20
N TYR A 13 -2.52 -4.61 12.43
CA TYR A 13 -1.36 -4.12 13.16
C TYR A 13 -0.52 -5.31 13.59
N ASN A 14 0.54 -5.59 12.83
CA ASN A 14 1.49 -6.64 13.13
C ASN A 14 2.32 -6.22 14.35
N SER A 15 2.05 -6.82 15.51
CA SER A 15 2.76 -6.53 16.78
C SER A 15 4.25 -6.86 16.74
N ASN A 16 4.72 -7.56 15.70
CA ASN A 16 6.10 -7.97 15.52
C ASN A 16 6.94 -6.97 14.71
N PHE A 17 6.41 -5.78 14.38
CA PHE A 17 7.23 -4.76 13.75
C PHE A 17 8.30 -4.25 14.73
N ASN A 18 9.57 -4.28 14.31
CA ASN A 18 10.67 -3.77 15.11
C ASN A 18 10.51 -2.25 15.28
N LYS A 19 10.15 -1.83 16.50
CA LYS A 19 9.89 -0.43 16.85
C LYS A 19 11.17 0.43 16.90
N ASN A 20 12.34 -0.20 16.81
CA ASN A 20 13.65 0.43 16.99
C ASN A 20 14.45 0.52 15.68
N VAL A 21 13.80 0.37 14.53
CA VAL A 21 14.45 0.61 13.23
C VAL A 21 14.74 2.10 13.12
N LYS A 22 16.03 2.47 13.15
CA LYS A 22 16.47 3.83 12.86
C LYS A 22 16.50 4.00 11.33
N PRO A 23 15.93 5.08 10.78
CA PRO A 23 16.13 5.40 9.38
C PRO A 23 17.62 5.68 9.14
N ASP A 24 18.14 5.26 8.00
CA ASP A 24 19.51 5.51 7.56
C ASP A 24 19.73 6.97 7.11
N GLY A 25 18.65 7.68 6.79
CA GLY A 25 18.68 9.09 6.35
C GLY A 25 19.12 9.26 4.90
N LEU A 26 19.07 8.19 4.11
CA LEU A 26 19.37 8.24 2.68
C LEU A 26 18.10 8.57 1.89
N ASP A 27 18.13 9.71 1.20
CA ASP A 27 17.11 10.04 0.22
C ASP A 27 17.49 9.37 -1.11
N VAL A 28 16.73 8.34 -1.52
CA VAL A 28 16.96 7.60 -2.76
C VAL A 28 15.78 7.84 -3.70
N GLU A 29 16.06 8.30 -4.92
CA GLU A 29 15.04 8.52 -5.94
C GLU A 29 14.70 7.25 -6.74
N TYR A 30 13.48 7.24 -7.28
CA TYR A 30 13.02 6.17 -8.16
C TYR A 30 13.68 6.27 -9.55
N SER A 31 14.18 5.14 -10.04
CA SER A 31 14.78 4.99 -11.37
C SER A 31 14.03 3.94 -12.19
N ALA A 32 13.28 4.39 -13.21
CA ALA A 32 12.45 3.50 -14.03
C ALA A 32 13.28 2.47 -14.85
N GLU A 33 14.52 2.80 -15.19
CA GLU A 33 15.42 1.88 -15.92
C GLU A 33 15.98 0.76 -15.05
N LEU A 34 15.99 0.95 -13.73
CA LEU A 34 16.45 -0.04 -12.75
C LEU A 34 15.29 -0.87 -12.19
N ALA A 35 14.05 -0.44 -12.44
CA ALA A 35 12.86 -1.17 -12.03
C ALA A 35 12.80 -2.51 -12.77
N ASP A 36 12.57 -3.58 -12.01
CA ASP A 36 12.31 -4.87 -12.61
C ASP A 36 10.83 -5.01 -13.00
N HIS A 37 10.48 -6.19 -13.51
CA HIS A 37 9.11 -6.46 -13.93
C HIS A 37 8.10 -6.37 -12.78
N ASP A 38 8.48 -6.82 -11.59
CA ASP A 38 7.62 -6.87 -10.42
C ASP A 38 7.36 -5.46 -9.89
N ASP A 39 8.39 -4.60 -9.90
CA ASP A 39 8.27 -3.18 -9.54
C ASP A 39 7.25 -2.46 -10.43
N VAL A 40 7.30 -2.68 -11.74
CA VAL A 40 6.37 -2.07 -12.69
C VAL A 40 4.95 -2.56 -12.48
N GLU A 41 4.75 -3.87 -12.35
CA GLU A 41 3.42 -4.45 -12.09
C GLU A 41 2.81 -3.92 -10.77
N ALA A 42 3.64 -3.78 -9.74
CA ALA A 42 3.22 -3.24 -8.45
C ALA A 42 2.74 -1.79 -8.57
N GLN A 43 3.48 -0.96 -9.33
CA GLN A 43 3.11 0.42 -9.57
C GLN A 43 1.77 0.53 -10.32
N GLU A 44 1.58 -0.27 -11.38
CA GLU A 44 0.33 -0.29 -12.15
C GLU A 44 -0.86 -0.74 -11.30
N ARG A 45 -0.67 -1.80 -10.51
CA ARG A 45 -1.70 -2.32 -9.60
C ARG A 45 -2.11 -1.28 -8.55
N SER A 46 -1.13 -0.56 -8.01
CA SER A 46 -1.37 0.54 -7.06
C SER A 46 -2.20 1.64 -7.71
N ALA A 47 -1.81 2.09 -8.90
CA ALA A 47 -2.53 3.14 -9.64
C ALA A 47 -3.98 2.76 -9.95
N GLN A 48 -4.23 1.50 -10.32
CA GLN A 48 -5.59 0.99 -10.54
C GLN A 48 -6.42 0.98 -9.26
N ALA A 49 -5.83 0.62 -8.12
CA ALA A 49 -6.51 0.64 -6.83
C ALA A 49 -6.92 2.07 -6.45
N ASP A 50 -6.02 3.03 -6.62
CA ASP A 50 -6.28 4.45 -6.35
C ASP A 50 -7.39 4.99 -7.24
N ALA A 51 -7.39 4.64 -8.53
CA ALA A 51 -8.46 5.02 -9.46
C ALA A 51 -9.83 4.50 -9.01
N ARG A 52 -9.90 3.26 -8.49
CA ARG A 52 -11.15 2.69 -7.95
C ARG A 52 -11.63 3.45 -6.71
N VAL A 53 -10.72 3.82 -5.82
CA VAL A 53 -11.05 4.58 -4.60
C VAL A 53 -11.55 5.99 -4.98
N LYS A 54 -10.84 6.69 -5.86
CA LYS A 54 -11.24 8.02 -6.33
C LYS A 54 -12.61 8.02 -7.02
N LYS A 55 -12.93 6.99 -7.80
CA LYS A 55 -14.25 6.83 -8.43
C LYS A 55 -15.39 6.58 -7.44
N LYS A 56 -15.08 6.10 -6.24
CA LYS A 56 -16.05 5.81 -5.18
C LYS A 56 -16.35 7.03 -4.30
N MET A 57 -15.49 8.06 -4.32
CA MET A 57 -15.73 9.35 -3.67
C MET A 57 -16.59 10.24 -4.56
#